data_AF-A0A924WME8-F1
#
_entry.id   AF-A0A924WME8-F1
#
_cell.length_a   1.000
_cell.length_b   1.000
_cell.length_c   1.000
_cell.angle_alpha   90.00
_cell.angle_beta   90.00
_cell.angle_gamma   90.00
#
_symmetry.space_group_name_H-M   'P 1'
#
loop_
_entity.id
_entity.type
_entity.pdbx_description
1 polymer ?
#
loop_
_entity_poly.entity_id
_entity_poly.type
_entity_poly.pdbx_seq_one_letter_code
_entity_poly.pdbx_strand_id
1 'polypeptide(L)'
;MHPDDSIQQSSSHVAAAGADQAQIDLIDAWWRAANYLSVGQIYLLDNPLLREPLSIAHLKPRLLGHWGTTPGINFLYAHLNRVIRERDLDVILITGPGHGGPALVANTWLEGSYTEHYPHLARNAEGMRRLFRQFSFPGGIGSHATPEVPGSIHEGGELGYALSHAHGAAFDNPDLLVACVIGDGEAET
;
A
#
# COMPACT_ATOMS: atom_id res chain seq x y z
N MET A 1 -26.39 -51.97 -0.42
CA MET A 1 -25.07 -51.88 -1.06
C MET A 1 -24.78 -50.41 -1.25
N HIS A 2 -24.27 -49.76 -0.20
CA HIS A 2 -23.85 -48.36 -0.22
C HIS A 2 -22.34 -48.35 -0.49
N PRO A 3 -21.83 -47.64 -1.51
CA PRO A 3 -20.44 -47.25 -1.54
C PRO A 3 -20.27 -46.01 -0.64
N ASP A 4 -19.37 -46.15 0.31
CA ASP A 4 -18.94 -45.14 1.26
C ASP A 4 -17.77 -44.38 0.62
N ASP A 5 -18.06 -43.27 -0.07
CA ASP A 5 -17.04 -42.40 -0.68
C ASP A 5 -16.45 -41.48 0.40
N SER A 6 -15.54 -42.03 1.18
CA SER A 6 -14.67 -41.26 2.07
C SER A 6 -13.54 -40.62 1.28
N ILE A 7 -13.76 -39.38 0.83
CA ILE A 7 -12.71 -38.50 0.33
C ILE A 7 -11.79 -38.17 1.51
N GLN A 8 -10.65 -38.87 1.59
CA GLN A 8 -9.55 -38.46 2.45
C GLN A 8 -8.92 -37.19 1.89
N GLN A 9 -9.33 -36.03 2.40
CA GLN A 9 -8.55 -34.80 2.26
C GLN A 9 -7.29 -34.93 3.13
N SER A 10 -6.22 -35.43 2.52
CA SER A 10 -4.86 -35.30 3.04
C SER A 10 -4.39 -33.86 2.78
N SER A 11 -4.88 -32.88 3.55
CA SER A 11 -4.18 -31.59 3.66
C SER A 11 -3.12 -31.74 4.75
N SER A 12 -1.89 -32.04 4.33
CA SER A 12 -0.73 -31.78 5.17
C SER A 12 -0.60 -30.25 5.27
N HIS A 13 -1.32 -29.64 6.22
CA HIS A 13 -1.01 -28.29 6.65
C HIS A 13 0.38 -28.33 7.29
N VAL A 14 1.41 -28.12 6.47
CA VAL A 14 2.69 -27.66 6.97
C VAL A 14 2.37 -26.31 7.60
N ALA A 15 2.36 -26.25 8.93
CA ALA A 15 2.30 -25.00 9.65
C ALA A 15 3.44 -24.14 9.10
N ALA A 16 3.09 -23.07 8.39
CA ALA A 16 4.08 -22.12 7.92
C ALA A 16 4.88 -21.68 9.14
N ALA A 17 6.20 -21.91 9.11
CA ALA A 17 7.06 -21.41 10.17
C ALA A 17 6.79 -19.91 10.32
N GLY A 18 6.60 -19.46 11.56
CA GLY A 18 6.42 -18.04 11.83
C GLY A 18 7.61 -17.23 11.28
N ALA A 19 7.38 -15.95 10.97
CA ALA A 19 8.45 -15.08 10.51
C ALA A 19 9.61 -15.11 11.53
N ASP A 20 10.84 -15.34 11.04
CA ASP A 20 12.02 -15.24 11.89
C ASP A 20 12.31 -13.78 12.26
N GLN A 21 13.24 -13.55 13.20
CA GLN A 21 13.56 -12.21 13.65
C GLN A 21 14.09 -11.31 12.52
N ALA A 22 14.87 -11.85 11.59
CA ALA A 22 15.42 -11.06 10.49
C ALA A 22 14.31 -10.61 9.53
N GLN A 23 13.31 -11.46 9.28
CA GLN A 23 12.14 -11.10 8.51
C GLN A 23 11.30 -10.05 9.23
N ILE A 24 11.08 -10.18 10.54
CA ILE A 24 10.38 -9.18 11.35
C ILE A 24 11.08 -7.81 11.25
N ASP A 25 12.42 -7.78 11.38
CA ASP A 25 13.20 -6.55 11.27
C ASP A 25 13.10 -5.91 9.88
N LEU A 26 13.03 -6.72 8.82
CA LEU A 26 12.83 -6.22 7.45
C LEU A 26 11.42 -5.65 7.23
N ILE A 27 10.39 -6.30 7.77
CA ILE A 27 9.01 -5.79 7.71
C ILE A 27 8.91 -4.45 8.46
N ASP A 28 9.48 -4.37 9.66
CA ASP A 28 9.52 -3.12 10.45
C ASP A 28 10.26 -2.01 9.69
N ALA A 29 11.41 -2.31 9.10
CA ALA A 29 12.18 -1.35 8.31
C ALA A 29 11.38 -0.83 7.10
N TRP A 30 10.69 -1.72 6.37
CA TRP A 30 9.82 -1.32 5.26
C TRP A 30 8.67 -0.45 5.75
N TRP A 31 7.98 -0.88 6.80
CA TRP A 31 6.84 -0.17 7.37
C TRP A 31 7.23 1.25 7.81
N ARG A 32 8.36 1.40 8.52
CA ARG A 32 8.89 2.70 8.94
C ARG A 32 9.32 3.57 7.75
N ALA A 33 9.93 2.99 6.72
CA ALA A 33 10.28 3.72 5.51
C ALA A 33 9.04 4.24 4.78
N ALA A 34 8.01 3.40 4.62
CA ALA A 34 6.74 3.78 4.00
C ALA A 34 6.02 4.87 4.82
N ASN A 35 6.01 4.75 6.16
CA ASN A 35 5.47 5.78 7.05
C ASN A 35 6.21 7.11 6.91
N TYR A 36 7.55 7.08 6.87
CA TYR A 36 8.37 8.27 6.68
C TYR A 36 8.06 8.96 5.35
N LEU A 37 7.98 8.19 4.26
CA LEU A 37 7.61 8.72 2.94
C LEU A 37 6.20 9.29 2.92
N SER A 38 5.26 8.65 3.63
CA SER A 38 3.87 9.11 3.74
C SER A 38 3.78 10.45 4.47
N VAL A 39 4.51 10.62 5.57
CA VAL A 39 4.63 11.91 6.28
C VAL A 39 5.30 12.94 5.37
N GLY A 40 6.38 12.59 4.68
CA GLY A 40 7.05 13.48 3.74
C GLY A 40 6.10 14.02 2.66
N GLN A 41 5.27 13.15 2.09
CA GLN A 41 4.22 13.52 1.14
C GLN A 41 3.20 14.52 1.70
N ILE A 42 2.77 14.38 2.95
CA ILE A 42 1.76 15.28 3.55
C ILE A 42 2.38 16.64 3.90
N TYR A 43 3.61 16.66 4.40
CA TYR A 43 4.17 17.84 5.08
C TYR A 43 5.27 18.58 4.31
N LEU A 44 6.08 17.91 3.50
CA LEU A 44 7.35 18.47 3.01
C LEU A 44 7.29 18.94 1.53
N LEU A 45 7.92 20.08 1.27
CA LEU A 45 8.28 20.58 -0.06
C LEU A 45 9.75 20.32 -0.43
N ASP A 46 10.61 20.27 0.58
CA ASP A 46 12.06 20.12 0.43
C ASP A 46 12.69 19.43 1.64
N ASN A 47 14.00 19.22 1.60
CA ASN A 47 14.81 18.55 2.63
C ASN A 47 14.24 17.16 3.00
N PRO A 48 13.98 16.28 2.00
CA PRO A 48 13.24 15.04 2.22
C PRO A 48 13.97 14.02 3.11
N LEU A 49 15.28 14.19 3.33
CA LEU A 49 16.11 13.32 4.17
C LEU A 49 16.59 14.01 5.45
N LEU A 50 16.09 15.22 5.75
CA LEU A 50 16.46 16.00 6.93
C LEU A 50 17.99 16.16 7.10
N ARG A 51 18.70 16.42 5.99
CA ARG A 51 20.17 16.58 5.99
C ARG A 51 20.62 17.88 6.66
N GLU A 52 19.72 18.83 6.75
CA GLU A 52 19.84 20.06 7.54
C GLU A 52 18.68 20.16 8.53
N PRO A 53 18.81 20.95 9.61
CA PRO A 53 17.73 21.15 10.57
C PRO A 53 16.42 21.58 9.87
N LEU A 54 15.30 20.99 10.29
CA LEU A 54 14.01 21.29 9.71
C LEU A 54 13.64 22.76 9.94
N SER A 55 13.17 23.43 8.88
CA SER A 55 12.71 24.81 8.92
C SER A 55 11.32 24.92 8.30
N ILE A 56 10.60 26.01 8.60
CA ILE A 56 9.28 26.28 8.02
C ILE A 56 9.33 26.35 6.48
N ALA A 57 10.46 26.78 5.91
CA ALA A 57 10.63 26.85 4.45
C ALA A 57 10.58 25.47 3.76
N HIS A 58 10.81 24.38 4.51
CA HIS A 58 10.70 23.01 3.99
C HIS A 58 9.27 22.48 4.02
N LEU A 59 8.35 23.16 4.70
CA LEU A 59 6.97 22.70 4.88
C LEU A 59 6.07 23.19 3.76
N LYS A 60 5.06 22.39 3.41
CA LYS A 60 3.98 22.83 2.53
C LYS A 60 3.18 23.97 3.18
N PRO A 61 2.84 25.03 2.43
CA PRO A 61 2.02 26.12 2.95
C PRO A 61 0.57 25.68 3.23
N ARG A 62 0.12 24.60 2.59
CA ARG A 62 -1.17 23.96 2.83
C ARG A 62 -0.93 22.47 3.04
N LEU A 63 -1.33 21.98 4.21
CA LEU A 63 -1.22 20.57 4.57
C LEU A 63 -2.48 19.85 4.09
N LEU A 64 -2.31 18.91 3.17
CA LEU A 64 -3.39 18.13 2.55
C LEU A 64 -3.00 16.66 2.52
N GLY A 65 -3.96 15.79 2.79
CA GLY A 65 -3.76 14.34 2.92
C GLY A 65 -4.23 13.81 4.27
N HIS A 66 -4.31 12.48 4.37
CA HIS A 66 -4.81 11.80 5.56
C HIS A 66 -3.71 10.93 6.18
N TRP A 67 -3.49 11.10 7.48
CA TRP A 67 -2.57 10.26 8.24
C TRP A 67 -3.28 9.08 8.92
N GLY A 68 -4.51 9.24 9.39
CA GLY A 68 -5.16 8.28 10.30
C GLY A 68 -5.12 6.81 9.85
N THR A 69 -5.49 6.53 8.60
CA THR A 69 -5.49 5.16 8.04
C THR A 69 -4.12 4.70 7.51
N THR A 70 -3.26 5.66 7.15
CA THR A 70 -2.05 5.46 6.35
C THR A 70 -1.03 4.48 6.97
N PRO A 71 -0.69 4.55 8.27
CA PRO A 71 0.19 3.56 8.90
C PRO A 71 -0.35 2.14 8.91
N GLY A 72 -1.67 1.99 9.03
CA GLY A 72 -2.33 0.68 8.99
C GLY A 72 -2.23 0.06 7.60
N ILE A 73 -2.47 0.86 6.56
CA ILE A 73 -2.28 0.42 5.16
C ILE A 73 -0.82 0.05 4.91
N ASN A 74 0.14 0.88 5.32
CA ASN A 74 1.57 0.59 5.19
C ASN A 74 1.98 -0.70 5.89
N PHE A 75 1.41 -0.97 7.08
CA PHE A 75 1.66 -2.20 7.83
C PHE A 75 1.15 -3.42 7.06
N LEU A 76 -0.10 -3.37 6.58
CA LEU A 76 -0.70 -4.44 5.78
C LEU A 76 0.10 -4.69 4.50
N TYR A 77 0.49 -3.63 3.79
CA TYR A 77 1.30 -3.72 2.57
C TYR A 77 2.63 -4.44 2.83
N ALA A 78 3.37 -4.08 3.88
CA ALA A 78 4.64 -4.72 4.23
C ALA A 78 4.45 -6.23 4.53
N HIS A 79 3.37 -6.60 5.22
CA HIS A 79 3.03 -7.99 5.49
C HIS A 79 2.56 -8.76 4.24
N LEU A 80 1.82 -8.12 3.34
CA LEU A 80 1.43 -8.70 2.06
C LEU A 80 2.66 -8.96 1.18
N ASN A 81 3.59 -8.00 1.08
CA ASN A 81 4.87 -8.17 0.37
C ASN A 81 5.66 -9.38 0.89
N ARG A 82 5.66 -9.60 2.22
CA ARG A 82 6.27 -10.79 2.79
C ARG A 82 5.59 -12.06 2.29
N VAL A 83 4.26 -12.14 2.38
CA VAL A 83 3.50 -13.34 2.01
C VAL A 83 3.60 -13.62 0.51
N ILE A 84 3.55 -12.59 -0.34
CA ILE A 84 3.80 -12.68 -1.79
C ILE A 84 5.16 -13.35 -2.04
N ARG A 85 6.23 -12.84 -1.40
CA ARG A 85 7.59 -13.35 -1.61
C ARG A 85 7.82 -14.75 -1.05
N GLU A 86 7.23 -15.06 0.10
CA GLU A 86 7.41 -16.37 0.76
C GLU A 86 6.65 -17.49 0.07
N ARG A 87 5.51 -17.18 -0.53
CA ARG A 87 4.55 -18.16 -1.04
C ARG A 87 4.31 -18.08 -2.54
N ASP A 88 4.99 -17.16 -3.23
CA ASP A 88 4.87 -16.94 -4.67
C ASP A 88 3.41 -16.73 -5.11
N LEU A 89 2.70 -15.85 -4.38
CA LEU A 89 1.28 -15.58 -4.63
C LEU A 89 1.08 -14.42 -5.61
N ASP A 90 0.10 -14.55 -6.50
CA ASP A 90 -0.48 -13.42 -7.22
C ASP A 90 -1.48 -12.71 -6.30
N VAL A 91 -1.22 -11.44 -6.00
CA VAL A 91 -1.99 -10.67 -5.01
C VAL A 91 -2.31 -9.29 -5.55
N ILE A 92 -3.59 -8.90 -5.44
CA ILE A 92 -4.03 -7.51 -5.63
C ILE A 92 -4.57 -6.95 -4.32
N LEU A 93 -4.25 -5.69 -4.04
CA LEU A 93 -4.72 -4.96 -2.86
C LEU A 93 -5.85 -4.00 -3.24
N ILE A 94 -7.04 -4.20 -2.69
CA ILE A 94 -8.15 -3.25 -2.73
C ILE A 94 -8.13 -2.44 -1.42
N THR A 95 -7.94 -1.13 -1.55
CA THR A 95 -7.87 -0.21 -0.41
C THR A 95 -9.16 0.59 -0.30
N GLY A 96 -10.14 0.06 0.44
CA GLY A 96 -11.39 0.74 0.76
C GLY A 96 -11.21 2.12 1.39
N PRO A 97 -10.37 2.30 2.43
CA PRO A 97 -10.02 3.62 2.96
C PRO A 97 -9.02 4.34 2.03
N GLY A 98 -9.42 4.58 0.78
CA GLY A 98 -8.58 5.08 -0.31
C GLY A 98 -8.06 6.50 -0.12
N HIS A 99 -8.64 7.25 0.81
CA HIS A 99 -8.08 8.53 1.29
C HIS A 99 -6.69 8.38 1.95
N GLY A 100 -6.25 7.15 2.22
CA GLY A 100 -4.89 6.74 2.55
C GLY A 100 -3.92 6.68 1.36
N GLY A 101 -4.14 7.45 0.29
CA GLY A 101 -3.28 7.52 -0.89
C GLY A 101 -1.78 7.63 -0.64
N PRO A 102 -1.27 8.39 0.37
CA PRO A 102 0.15 8.43 0.67
C PRO A 102 0.80 7.06 0.89
N ALA A 103 0.06 6.11 1.46
CA ALA A 103 0.55 4.75 1.71
C ALA A 103 0.85 4.03 0.39
N LEU A 104 -0.09 4.04 -0.56
CA LEU A 104 0.09 3.34 -1.83
C LEU A 104 1.20 3.98 -2.66
N VAL A 105 1.25 5.31 -2.72
CA VAL A 105 2.33 6.05 -3.40
C VAL A 105 3.69 5.74 -2.76
N ALA A 106 3.78 5.67 -1.43
CA ALA A 106 5.01 5.32 -0.74
C ALA A 106 5.48 3.89 -1.06
N ASN A 107 4.58 2.90 -0.99
CA ASN A 107 4.93 1.50 -1.21
C ASN A 107 5.31 1.21 -2.66
N THR A 108 4.53 1.71 -3.62
CA THR A 108 4.82 1.55 -5.06
C THR A 108 6.13 2.25 -5.45
N TRP A 109 6.49 3.35 -4.78
CA TRP A 109 7.81 3.98 -4.97
C TRP A 109 8.95 3.16 -4.33
N LEU A 110 8.73 2.56 -3.16
CA LEU A 110 9.71 1.70 -2.49
C LEU A 110 9.97 0.38 -3.24
N GLU A 111 8.96 -0.22 -3.86
CA GLU A 111 9.15 -1.43 -4.66
C GLU A 111 9.72 -1.10 -6.05
N GLY A 112 9.43 0.08 -6.59
CA GLY A 112 10.00 0.60 -7.84
C GLY A 112 9.02 0.78 -8.98
N SER A 113 7.83 0.17 -8.89
CA SER A 113 6.77 0.27 -9.91
C SER A 113 6.37 1.72 -10.22
N TYR A 114 6.40 2.61 -9.22
CA TYR A 114 6.16 4.04 -9.42
C TYR A 114 7.26 4.70 -10.27
N THR A 115 8.53 4.31 -10.10
CA THR A 115 9.63 4.84 -10.92
C THR A 115 9.60 4.30 -12.35
N GLU A 116 9.17 3.05 -12.54
CA GLU A 116 9.01 2.46 -13.87
C GLU A 116 7.98 3.23 -14.71
N HIS A 117 6.85 3.62 -14.10
CA HIS A 117 5.81 4.42 -14.75
C HIS A 117 6.19 5.91 -14.84
N TYR A 118 6.89 6.44 -13.84
CA TYR A 118 7.28 7.84 -13.74
C TYR A 118 8.79 8.01 -13.53
N PRO A 119 9.61 7.90 -14.61
CA PRO A 119 11.09 7.87 -14.49
C PRO A 119 11.70 9.12 -13.82
N HIS A 120 11.01 10.25 -13.89
CA HIS A 120 11.44 11.51 -13.26
C HIS A 120 11.35 11.49 -11.72
N LEU A 121 10.79 10.44 -11.13
CA LEU A 121 10.66 10.17 -9.70
C LEU A 121 11.57 9.02 -9.26
N ALA A 122 12.79 8.98 -9.79
CA ALA A 122 13.78 7.96 -9.46
C ALA A 122 13.97 7.74 -7.96
N ARG A 123 14.33 6.51 -7.55
CA ARG A 123 14.59 6.11 -6.16
C ARG A 123 15.87 6.70 -5.57
N ASN A 124 15.96 8.02 -5.50
CA ASN A 124 17.05 8.80 -4.93
C ASN A 124 16.52 10.06 -4.20
N ALA A 125 17.41 10.85 -3.62
CA ALA A 125 17.02 12.03 -2.83
C ALA A 125 16.22 13.08 -3.63
N GLU A 126 16.55 13.29 -4.90
CA GLU A 126 15.85 14.26 -5.75
C GLU A 126 14.46 13.73 -6.17
N GLY A 127 14.36 12.45 -6.52
CA GLY A 127 13.06 11.83 -6.80
C GLY A 127 12.18 11.77 -5.55
N MET A 128 12.74 11.53 -4.37
CA MET A 128 12.00 11.63 -3.09
C MET A 128 11.50 13.05 -2.83
N ARG A 129 12.31 14.08 -3.08
CA ARG A 129 11.89 15.48 -2.98
C ARG A 129 10.69 15.77 -3.89
N ARG A 130 10.75 15.31 -5.14
CA ARG A 130 9.66 15.46 -6.12
C ARG A 130 8.42 14.67 -5.70
N LEU A 131 8.60 13.44 -5.22
CA LEU A 131 7.53 12.58 -4.70
C LEU A 131 6.77 13.28 -3.57
N PHE A 132 7.48 13.91 -2.63
CA PHE A 132 6.87 14.63 -1.53
C PHE A 132 6.13 15.87 -2.03
N ARG A 133 6.80 16.68 -2.86
CA ARG A 133 6.28 17.95 -3.35
C ARG A 133 5.00 17.79 -4.18
N GLN A 134 4.90 16.77 -5.04
CA GLN A 134 3.76 16.62 -5.95
C GLN A 134 2.46 16.17 -5.27
N PHE A 135 2.55 15.53 -4.10
CA PHE A 135 1.36 14.97 -3.44
C PHE A 135 0.39 16.08 -3.02
N SER A 136 -0.87 16.01 -3.45
CA SER A 136 -1.92 17.02 -3.15
C SER A 136 -1.48 18.46 -3.42
N PHE A 137 -0.74 18.67 -4.51
CA PHE A 137 -0.18 19.97 -4.88
C PHE A 137 -0.73 20.40 -6.25
N PRO A 138 -0.90 21.71 -6.53
CA PRO A 138 -1.32 22.17 -7.85
C PRO A 138 -0.43 21.63 -8.97
N GLY A 139 -1.03 20.93 -9.93
CA GLY A 139 -0.31 20.26 -11.04
C GLY A 139 0.43 18.98 -10.64
N GLY A 140 0.22 18.47 -9.43
CA GLY A 140 0.71 17.18 -8.96
C GLY A 140 -0.37 16.10 -8.97
N ILE A 141 -0.31 15.18 -8.00
CA ILE A 141 -1.24 14.03 -7.90
C ILE A 141 -2.32 14.26 -6.83
N GLY A 142 -3.40 13.50 -6.93
CA GLY A 142 -4.51 13.49 -5.96
C GLY A 142 -4.11 12.97 -4.57
N SER A 143 -5.05 13.05 -3.62
CA SER A 143 -4.85 12.58 -2.24
C SER A 143 -5.28 11.13 -2.00
N HIS A 144 -5.99 10.54 -2.94
CA HIS A 144 -6.56 9.19 -2.84
C HIS A 144 -5.69 8.15 -3.57
N ALA A 145 -6.11 6.89 -3.54
CA ALA A 145 -5.58 5.80 -4.37
C ALA A 145 -5.98 5.94 -5.84
N THR A 146 -5.77 7.11 -6.44
CA THR A 146 -6.28 7.45 -7.76
C THR A 146 -5.73 6.54 -8.87
N PRO A 147 -6.34 6.50 -10.07
CA PRO A 147 -5.91 5.61 -11.16
C PRO A 147 -4.46 5.82 -11.64
N GLU A 148 -3.86 6.97 -11.34
CA GLU A 148 -2.45 7.24 -11.65
C GLU A 148 -1.48 6.47 -10.75
N VAL A 149 -1.93 5.94 -9.61
CA VAL A 149 -1.12 5.14 -8.70
C VAL A 149 -1.00 3.71 -9.25
N PRO A 150 0.21 3.21 -9.55
CA PRO A 150 0.39 1.85 -10.05
C PRO A 150 -0.26 0.82 -9.12
N GLY A 151 -0.94 -0.16 -9.71
CA GLY A 151 -1.65 -1.21 -8.98
C GLY A 151 -3.03 -0.82 -8.44
N SER A 152 -3.46 0.45 -8.54
CA SER A 152 -4.81 0.83 -8.14
C SER A 152 -5.86 0.47 -9.21
N ILE A 153 -6.90 -0.24 -8.79
CA ILE A 153 -8.14 -0.45 -9.55
C ILE A 153 -9.38 0.02 -8.76
N HIS A 154 -9.17 0.65 -7.60
CA HIS A 154 -10.21 1.11 -6.69
C HIS A 154 -9.70 2.34 -5.95
N GLU A 155 -10.28 3.51 -6.25
CA GLU A 155 -9.81 4.79 -5.67
C GLU A 155 -10.14 4.94 -4.18
N GLY A 156 -11.27 4.38 -3.72
CA GLY A 156 -11.72 4.48 -2.32
C GLY A 156 -11.96 5.93 -1.86
N GLY A 157 -12.40 6.80 -2.78
CA GLY A 157 -12.85 8.16 -2.47
C GLY A 157 -14.29 8.17 -1.95
N GLU A 158 -15.22 7.67 -2.76
CA GLU A 158 -16.55 7.29 -2.30
C GLU A 158 -16.49 5.87 -1.71
N LEU A 159 -16.74 5.75 -0.42
CA LEU A 159 -16.64 4.49 0.34
C LEU A 159 -17.84 3.58 0.04
N GLY A 160 -17.66 2.27 0.23
CA GLY A 160 -18.74 1.26 0.21
C GLY A 160 -18.63 0.22 -0.90
N TYR A 161 -17.70 0.41 -1.84
CA TYR A 161 -17.55 -0.46 -3.02
C TYR A 161 -16.35 -1.42 -2.93
N ALA A 162 -15.57 -1.40 -1.84
CA ALA A 162 -14.35 -2.21 -1.73
C ALA A 162 -14.63 -3.71 -1.92
N LEU A 163 -15.63 -4.26 -1.22
CA LEU A 163 -15.98 -5.68 -1.29
C LEU A 163 -16.53 -6.09 -2.67
N SER A 164 -17.38 -5.27 -3.29
CA SER A 164 -17.94 -5.62 -4.60
C SER A 164 -16.86 -5.63 -5.68
N HIS A 165 -15.94 -4.66 -5.67
CA HIS A 165 -14.79 -4.63 -6.56
C HIS A 165 -13.85 -5.81 -6.29
N ALA A 166 -13.59 -6.13 -5.02
CA ALA A 166 -12.73 -7.25 -4.64
C ALA A 166 -13.29 -8.59 -5.15
N HIS A 167 -14.60 -8.82 -4.95
CA HIS A 167 -15.28 -10.02 -5.47
C HIS A 167 -15.24 -10.08 -7.00
N GLY A 168 -15.46 -8.95 -7.68
CA GLY A 168 -15.38 -8.89 -9.14
C GLY A 168 -13.98 -9.21 -9.66
N ALA A 169 -12.93 -8.74 -8.97
CA ALA A 169 -11.53 -9.02 -9.34
C ALA A 169 -11.17 -10.50 -9.18
N ALA A 170 -11.70 -11.18 -8.15
CA ALA A 170 -11.48 -12.61 -7.93
C ALA A 170 -12.32 -13.52 -8.85
N PHE A 171 -13.38 -13.00 -9.48
CA PHE A 171 -14.28 -13.80 -10.28
C PHE A 171 -13.58 -14.38 -11.51
N ASP A 172 -13.75 -15.69 -11.73
CA ASP A 172 -13.06 -16.47 -12.76
C ASP A 172 -11.52 -16.33 -12.76
N ASN A 173 -10.93 -15.95 -11.61
CA ASN A 173 -9.49 -15.83 -11.43
C ASN A 173 -9.01 -16.64 -10.21
N PRO A 174 -8.92 -17.98 -10.32
CA PRO A 174 -8.76 -18.88 -9.18
C PRO A 174 -7.41 -18.75 -8.45
N ASP A 175 -6.39 -18.19 -9.13
CA ASP A 175 -5.03 -18.05 -8.58
C ASP A 175 -4.79 -16.68 -7.94
N LEU A 176 -5.69 -15.71 -8.16
CA LEU A 176 -5.57 -14.36 -7.62
C LEU A 176 -6.08 -14.27 -6.19
N LEU A 177 -5.20 -13.90 -5.26
CA LEU A 177 -5.59 -13.49 -3.92
C LEU A 177 -5.95 -12.00 -3.93
N VAL A 178 -7.20 -11.68 -3.59
CA VAL A 178 -7.63 -10.29 -3.41
C VAL A 178 -7.58 -9.92 -1.92
N ALA A 179 -6.60 -9.11 -1.54
CA ALA A 179 -6.53 -8.52 -0.20
C ALA A 179 -7.43 -7.27 -0.17
N CYS A 180 -8.60 -7.36 0.45
CA CYS A 180 -9.54 -6.25 0.57
C CYS A 180 -9.47 -5.62 1.96
N VAL A 181 -8.95 -4.40 2.06
CA VAL A 181 -8.94 -3.59 3.28
C VAL A 181 -10.21 -2.75 3.30
N ILE A 182 -11.03 -2.92 4.34
CA ILE A 182 -12.29 -2.19 4.52
C ILE A 182 -12.10 -1.24 5.70
N GLY A 183 -12.42 0.03 5.50
CA GLY A 183 -12.48 0.98 6.62
C GLY A 183 -13.60 0.58 7.57
N ASP A 184 -13.40 0.65 8.87
CA ASP A 184 -14.48 0.41 9.83
C ASP A 184 -15.66 1.38 9.63
N GLY A 185 -15.38 2.66 9.37
CA GLY A 185 -16.41 3.63 8.96
C GLY A 185 -16.99 3.40 7.56
N GLU A 186 -16.25 2.73 6.65
CA GLU A 186 -16.80 2.28 5.36
C GLU A 186 -17.79 1.13 5.57
N ALA A 187 -17.57 0.26 6.56
CA ALA A 187 -18.47 -0.85 6.85
C ALA A 187 -19.86 -0.42 7.36
N GLU A 188 -20.08 0.88 7.57
CA GLU A 188 -21.36 1.48 7.96
C GLU A 188 -22.18 2.01 6.78
N THR A 189 -21.68 1.92 5.53
CA THR A 189 -22.37 2.41 4.32
C THR A 189 -23.40 1.44 3.77
#